data_AF-A0A6S7I3J1-F1
#
_entry.id   AF-A0A6S7I3J1-F1
#
_cell.length_a   1.000
_cell.length_b   1.000
_cell.length_c   1.000
_cell.angle_alpha   90.00
_cell.angle_beta   90.00
_cell.angle_gamma   90.00
#
_symmetry.space_group_name_H-M   'P 1'
#
loop_
_entity.id
_entity.type
_entity.pdbx_description
1 polymer ?
#
loop_
_entity_poly.entity_id
_entity_poly.type
_entity_poly.pdbx_seq_one_letter_code
_entity_poly.pdbx_strand_id
1 'polypeptide(L)'
;MSSSDEADLSGLTQNVFLNDTSQTASTDFDLFSDILSLETINNENIGGVKDGVQNVPVIRNEETLFRPPVSVPKRNIALVTDEELINERKDARIPNNTKLSTSWALRVWNDWAVERNNVVLASACREKIVNADVLTNSNDELNYWLAKFVVEIRKRDEPGQFYPPNSLYQLCCGMCVMISHLLRCHLMMEPTAVASWRNLSSVHPVWKLLYPHTKGIMAINTLGRNKLIPEGGAANKVLSIGGGGHVTLMQKYYRSVSFDSYDLVKDLTDRGVKYLRKFHYKNDALLLWNAIQQFVQDIIYIYYNDKKQVLKDNEIQDWIRDLHDNGYKFGGKSVDKKVPKSFTNRKDLINFLTKVIFTCSCQHAAVNFFQMATYGFHPNSPTLMRQPAPTKRGEADSAAIMATLANKHQAGTMISIVNALTTIYPTELFLGDYADNLFGDASARVALAKFKSKLDEITEKIKKRNEGMVAPYTWLLPERIPNSIAI
;
A
#
# COMPACT_ATOMS: atom_id res chain seq x y z
N MET A 1 32.81 -8.02 5.04
CA MET A 1 31.47 -8.12 5.67
C MET A 1 30.88 -6.71 5.72
N SER A 2 30.08 -6.33 4.72
CA SER A 2 29.44 -4.99 4.66
C SER A 2 27.92 -5.16 4.65
N SER A 3 27.25 -4.67 5.69
CA SER A 3 25.80 -4.65 5.84
C SER A 3 25.20 -3.41 5.18
N SER A 4 24.26 -3.61 4.28
CA SER A 4 23.49 -2.59 3.55
C SER A 4 22.50 -1.85 4.46
N ASP A 5 22.53 -0.51 4.42
CA ASP A 5 21.70 0.44 5.21
C ASP A 5 20.37 0.84 4.53
N GLU A 6 19.95 0.12 3.49
CA GLU A 6 18.61 0.28 2.90
C GLU A 6 17.60 -0.64 3.59
N ALA A 7 16.37 -0.17 3.79
CA ALA A 7 15.31 -1.04 4.29
C ALA A 7 15.01 -2.06 3.20
N ASP A 8 15.43 -3.30 3.44
CA ASP A 8 15.28 -4.42 2.53
C ASP A 8 13.80 -4.77 2.37
N LEU A 9 13.21 -4.36 1.23
CA LEU A 9 11.87 -4.76 0.83
C LEU A 9 11.87 -6.10 0.08
N SER A 10 13.02 -6.73 -0.17
CA SER A 10 13.09 -8.01 -0.91
C SER A 10 12.35 -9.16 -0.22
N GLY A 11 12.15 -9.08 1.11
CA GLY A 11 11.28 -10.00 1.85
C GLY A 11 9.79 -9.84 1.52
N LEU A 12 9.34 -8.63 1.17
CA LEU A 12 7.98 -8.32 0.68
C LEU A 12 7.85 -8.45 -0.84
N THR A 13 8.97 -8.43 -1.56
CA THR A 13 9.04 -8.55 -3.02
C THR A 13 9.94 -9.73 -3.37
N GLN A 14 9.39 -10.94 -3.38
CA GLN A 14 10.19 -12.14 -3.66
C GLN A 14 10.89 -12.06 -5.02
N ASN A 15 12.22 -12.21 -5.02
CA ASN A 15 13.04 -12.59 -6.18
C ASN A 15 12.91 -14.11 -6.42
N VAL A 16 11.72 -14.60 -6.83
CA VAL A 16 11.49 -16.05 -7.02
C VAL A 16 11.45 -16.51 -8.49
N PHE A 17 11.62 -15.62 -9.47
CA PHE A 17 11.81 -16.04 -10.86
C PHE A 17 12.92 -15.24 -11.56
N LEU A 18 14.17 -15.51 -11.18
CA LEU A 18 15.32 -15.29 -12.06
C LEU A 18 15.91 -16.67 -12.34
N ASN A 19 15.29 -17.38 -13.28
CA ASN A 19 15.94 -18.27 -14.25
C ASN A 19 14.88 -18.89 -15.16
N ASP A 20 15.10 -18.71 -16.47
CA ASP A 20 14.46 -19.37 -17.62
C ASP A 20 12.93 -19.47 -17.65
N THR A 21 12.32 -18.77 -18.61
CA THR A 21 11.66 -19.43 -19.75
C THR A 21 11.25 -18.40 -20.79
N SER A 22 11.90 -18.47 -21.95
CA SER A 22 11.31 -18.09 -23.22
C SER A 22 10.13 -19.01 -23.51
N GLN A 23 8.91 -18.57 -23.21
CA GLN A 23 7.71 -19.12 -23.84
C GLN A 23 6.60 -18.06 -23.83
N THR A 24 6.22 -17.64 -25.03
CA THR A 24 5.08 -16.76 -25.30
C THR A 24 3.79 -17.43 -24.83
N ALA A 25 3.21 -16.94 -23.73
CA ALA A 25 1.84 -17.27 -23.38
C ALA A 25 0.88 -16.37 -24.16
N SER A 26 -0.10 -17.02 -24.78
CA SER A 26 -1.22 -16.46 -25.54
C SER A 26 -1.84 -15.22 -24.89
N THR A 27 -2.02 -14.18 -25.68
CA THR A 27 -2.71 -12.93 -25.34
C THR A 27 -4.20 -13.17 -25.19
N ASP A 28 -4.71 -13.10 -23.96
CA ASP A 28 -6.09 -12.73 -23.69
C ASP A 28 -6.06 -11.59 -22.64
N PHE A 29 -6.45 -10.38 -23.09
CA PHE A 29 -6.72 -9.16 -22.30
C PHE A 29 -5.76 -8.84 -21.14
N ASP A 30 -4.59 -8.26 -21.46
CA ASP A 30 -3.79 -7.52 -20.45
C ASP A 30 -4.21 -6.05 -20.44
N LEU A 31 -5.22 -5.75 -19.61
CA LEU A 31 -5.79 -4.41 -19.44
C LEU A 31 -4.74 -3.33 -19.14
N PHE A 32 -3.65 -3.69 -18.44
CA PHE A 32 -2.55 -2.74 -18.19
C PHE A 32 -1.70 -2.53 -19.44
N SER A 33 -1.41 -3.57 -20.21
CA SER A 33 -0.71 -3.41 -21.50
C SER A 33 -1.54 -2.65 -22.53
N ASP A 34 -2.87 -2.78 -22.53
CA ASP A 34 -3.76 -1.97 -23.38
C ASP A 34 -3.78 -0.48 -22.96
N ILE A 35 -3.80 -0.20 -21.66
CA ILE A 35 -3.68 1.17 -21.13
C ILE A 35 -2.31 1.77 -21.46
N LEU A 36 -1.24 0.97 -21.38
CA LEU A 36 0.13 1.41 -21.62
C LEU A 36 0.47 1.50 -23.13
N SER A 37 -0.19 0.74 -24.00
CA SER A 37 0.08 0.69 -25.45
C SER A 37 -0.57 1.81 -26.27
N LEU A 38 -1.47 2.60 -25.67
CA LEU A 38 -2.01 3.84 -26.25
C LEU A 38 -0.93 4.90 -26.56
N GLU A 39 0.31 4.69 -26.12
CA GLU A 39 1.48 5.50 -26.50
C GLU A 39 1.98 5.23 -27.93
N THR A 40 1.63 4.10 -28.56
CA THR A 40 2.18 3.73 -29.88
C THR A 40 1.37 4.28 -31.07
N ILE A 41 0.15 4.78 -30.86
CA ILE A 41 -0.77 5.12 -31.96
C ILE A 41 -0.73 6.62 -32.35
N ASN A 42 -0.08 7.49 -31.57
CA ASN A 42 -0.12 8.94 -31.82
C ASN A 42 1.17 9.56 -32.41
N ASN A 43 2.04 8.79 -33.04
CA ASN A 43 3.23 9.36 -33.71
C ASN A 43 3.50 8.93 -35.16
N GLU A 44 2.61 8.19 -35.82
CA GLU A 44 2.69 7.99 -37.28
C GLU A 44 1.29 7.95 -37.91
N ASN A 45 0.96 9.01 -38.65
CA ASN A 45 0.15 9.04 -39.89
C ASN A 45 -0.66 10.33 -40.02
N ILE A 46 0.03 11.40 -40.43
CA ILE A 46 -0.52 12.36 -41.40
C ILE A 46 0.19 12.05 -42.73
N GLY A 47 -0.48 11.37 -43.66
CA GLY A 47 0.05 11.20 -45.01
C GLY A 47 -0.56 10.05 -45.82
N GLY A 48 -1.51 10.40 -46.70
CA GLY A 48 -1.60 9.87 -48.07
C GLY A 48 -1.86 8.38 -48.29
N VAL A 49 -3.12 8.03 -48.55
CA VAL A 49 -3.52 6.82 -49.27
C VAL A 49 -3.03 6.88 -50.73
N LYS A 50 -2.38 5.81 -51.23
CA LYS A 50 -2.52 5.31 -52.62
C LYS A 50 -1.94 3.91 -52.82
N ASP A 51 -2.58 3.20 -53.75
CA ASP A 51 -2.57 1.77 -54.09
C ASP A 51 -1.23 1.15 -54.55
N GLY A 52 -1.14 -0.20 -54.47
CA GLY A 52 -0.27 -0.98 -55.37
C GLY A 52 0.20 -2.35 -54.86
N VAL A 53 -0.34 -3.43 -55.44
CA VAL A 53 -0.05 -4.86 -55.21
C VAL A 53 1.23 -5.32 -55.95
N GLN A 54 2.06 -6.21 -55.38
CA GLN A 54 2.61 -7.45 -56.03
C GLN A 54 3.63 -8.27 -55.19
N ASN A 55 3.68 -9.57 -55.50
CA ASN A 55 4.34 -10.72 -54.84
C ASN A 55 5.85 -10.94 -55.20
N VAL A 56 6.65 -11.41 -54.21
CA VAL A 56 7.62 -12.59 -54.15
C VAL A 56 8.79 -12.68 -55.20
N PRO A 57 10.03 -13.24 -54.99
CA PRO A 57 10.56 -14.21 -53.99
C PRO A 57 11.99 -14.03 -53.38
N VAL A 58 12.22 -14.84 -52.32
CA VAL A 58 13.42 -15.57 -51.80
C VAL A 58 14.75 -15.54 -52.58
N ILE A 59 15.87 -15.27 -51.88
CA ILE A 59 17.19 -15.90 -52.11
C ILE A 59 17.91 -16.15 -50.76
N ARG A 60 18.32 -17.40 -50.53
CA ARG A 60 19.29 -17.85 -49.49
C ARG A 60 20.72 -17.47 -49.91
N ASN A 61 21.60 -17.17 -48.96
CA ASN A 61 22.95 -17.75 -48.93
C ASN A 61 23.60 -17.57 -47.55
N GLU A 62 24.13 -18.69 -47.05
CA GLU A 62 25.08 -18.78 -45.95
C GLU A 62 26.44 -18.25 -46.40
N GLU A 63 27.15 -17.52 -45.53
CA GLU A 63 28.61 -17.59 -45.49
C GLU A 63 29.15 -17.19 -44.12
N THR A 64 29.87 -18.13 -43.53
CA THR A 64 30.57 -18.10 -42.25
C THR A 64 31.78 -17.16 -42.26
N LEU A 65 31.90 -16.29 -41.26
CA LEU A 65 33.17 -15.65 -40.89
C LEU A 65 33.42 -15.80 -39.38
N PHE A 66 34.25 -16.77 -39.04
CA PHE A 66 34.88 -16.91 -37.72
C PHE A 66 35.76 -15.68 -37.44
N ARG A 67 35.54 -15.00 -36.31
CA ARG A 67 36.49 -14.04 -35.71
C ARG A 67 37.19 -14.69 -34.51
N PRO A 68 38.51 -14.49 -34.32
CA PRO A 68 39.24 -15.01 -33.16
C PRO A 68 38.89 -14.24 -31.87
N PRO A 69 39.14 -14.81 -30.67
CA PRO A 69 38.74 -14.20 -29.41
C PRO A 69 39.56 -12.94 -29.12
N VAL A 70 38.87 -11.81 -28.95
CA VAL A 70 39.46 -10.54 -28.51
C VAL A 70 39.76 -10.62 -27.02
N SER A 71 41.00 -10.31 -26.64
CA SER A 71 41.43 -10.23 -25.25
C SER A 71 40.70 -9.09 -24.52
N VAL A 72 40.01 -9.43 -23.43
CA VAL A 72 39.34 -8.45 -22.57
C VAL A 72 40.42 -7.71 -21.76
N PRO A 73 40.52 -6.37 -21.83
CA PRO A 73 41.45 -5.64 -20.99
C PRO A 73 40.98 -5.71 -19.53
N LYS A 74 41.84 -6.21 -18.64
CA LYS A 74 41.65 -6.13 -17.19
C LYS A 74 41.51 -4.65 -16.81
N ARG A 75 40.30 -4.22 -16.43
CA ARG A 75 40.11 -2.90 -15.81
C ARG A 75 40.79 -2.92 -14.45
N ASN A 76 41.83 -2.11 -14.30
CA ASN A 76 42.40 -1.77 -12.99
C ASN A 76 41.35 -0.96 -12.22
N ILE A 77 40.61 -1.64 -11.33
CA ILE A 77 39.77 -0.96 -10.34
C ILE A 77 40.69 -0.54 -9.21
N ALA A 78 41.03 0.75 -9.17
CA ALA A 78 41.62 1.36 -7.98
C ALA A 78 40.54 1.39 -6.88
N LEU A 79 40.79 0.69 -5.78
CA LEU A 79 40.03 0.86 -4.55
C LEU A 79 40.44 2.21 -3.96
N VAL A 80 39.58 3.22 -4.10
CA VAL A 80 39.72 4.50 -3.42
C VAL A 80 38.82 4.45 -2.19
N THR A 81 39.44 4.30 -1.02
CA THR A 81 38.78 4.45 0.28
C THR A 81 38.96 5.88 0.75
N ASP A 82 37.96 6.72 0.52
CA ASP A 82 37.84 8.02 1.18
C ASP A 82 36.38 8.18 1.62
N GLU A 83 36.10 7.94 2.90
CA GLU A 83 34.78 8.14 3.50
C GLU A 83 34.28 9.59 3.32
N GLU A 84 35.20 10.55 3.24
CA GLU A 84 34.90 11.96 2.95
C GLU A 84 34.33 12.16 1.54
N LEU A 85 34.90 11.53 0.51
CA LEU A 85 34.40 11.58 -0.87
C LEU A 85 33.03 10.88 -1.03
N ILE A 86 32.74 9.88 -0.21
CA ILE A 86 31.43 9.21 -0.17
C ILE A 86 30.39 10.09 0.51
N ASN A 87 30.74 10.79 1.59
CA ASN A 87 29.86 11.74 2.25
C ASN A 87 29.61 12.98 1.39
N GLU A 88 30.63 13.53 0.73
CA GLU A 88 30.47 14.61 -0.25
C GLU A 88 29.56 14.18 -1.42
N ARG A 89 29.65 12.92 -1.88
CA ARG A 89 28.75 12.39 -2.93
C ARG A 89 27.33 12.10 -2.42
N LYS A 90 27.14 11.71 -1.16
CA LYS A 90 25.81 11.59 -0.53
C LYS A 90 25.17 12.97 -0.37
N ASP A 91 25.95 13.97 0.05
CA ASP A 91 25.49 15.34 0.18
C ASP A 91 25.25 16.01 -1.18
N ALA A 92 26.01 15.70 -2.21
CA ALA A 92 25.78 16.17 -3.58
C ALA A 92 24.59 15.49 -4.27
N ARG A 93 24.15 14.32 -3.78
CA ARG A 93 23.00 13.55 -4.31
C ARG A 93 21.66 13.90 -3.69
N ILE A 94 21.62 14.55 -2.52
CA ILE A 94 20.36 15.11 -2.01
C ILE A 94 20.13 16.42 -2.78
N PRO A 95 19.09 16.52 -3.63
CA PRO A 95 18.84 17.75 -4.36
C PRO A 95 18.76 18.91 -3.39
N ASN A 96 19.33 20.06 -3.72
CA ASN A 96 19.31 21.24 -2.84
C ASN A 96 17.89 21.55 -2.35
N ASN A 97 16.88 21.34 -3.21
CA ASN A 97 15.47 21.49 -2.86
C ASN A 97 14.98 20.54 -1.75
N THR A 98 15.52 19.32 -1.68
CA THR A 98 15.19 18.32 -0.64
C THR A 98 15.84 18.65 0.70
N LYS A 99 17.09 19.14 0.69
CA LYS A 99 17.74 19.69 1.90
C LYS A 99 16.97 20.90 2.40
N LEU A 100 16.64 21.83 1.50
CA LEU A 100 15.88 23.04 1.80
C LEU A 100 14.50 22.70 2.39
N SER A 101 13.77 21.75 1.80
CA SER A 101 12.45 21.32 2.26
C SER A 101 12.48 20.62 3.62
N THR A 102 13.44 19.72 3.84
CA THR A 102 13.58 18.99 5.12
C THR A 102 14.03 19.94 6.24
N SER A 103 15.02 20.79 5.97
CA SER A 103 15.45 21.80 6.93
C SER A 103 14.37 22.85 7.18
N TRP A 104 13.51 23.14 6.20
CA TRP A 104 12.37 24.04 6.38
C TRP A 104 11.33 23.44 7.32
N ALA A 105 10.96 22.16 7.13
CA ALA A 105 10.01 21.48 8.02
C ALA A 105 10.50 21.41 9.48
N LEU A 106 11.79 21.11 9.68
CA LEU A 106 12.40 21.09 11.02
C LEU A 106 12.43 22.48 11.66
N ARG A 107 12.78 23.53 10.90
CA ARG A 107 12.75 24.92 11.37
C ARG A 107 11.33 25.35 11.75
N VAL A 108 10.35 25.01 10.92
CA VAL A 108 8.94 25.36 11.12
C VAL A 108 8.36 24.70 12.39
N TRP A 109 8.71 23.44 12.66
CA TRP A 109 8.37 22.80 13.93
C TRP A 109 9.01 23.48 15.12
N ASN A 110 10.33 23.70 15.05
CA ASN A 110 11.09 24.30 16.15
C ASN A 110 10.57 25.71 16.48
N ASP A 111 10.27 26.50 15.46
CA ASP A 111 9.73 27.85 15.62
C ASP A 111 8.34 27.82 16.28
N TRP A 112 7.42 26.97 15.79
CA TRP A 112 6.10 26.81 16.41
C TRP A 112 6.18 26.33 17.86
N ALA A 113 7.04 25.34 18.12
CA ALA A 113 7.25 24.76 19.44
C ALA A 113 7.69 25.82 20.45
N VAL A 114 8.70 26.63 20.09
CA VAL A 114 9.21 27.71 20.93
C VAL A 114 8.15 28.77 21.19
N GLU A 115 7.44 29.21 20.15
CA GLU A 115 6.40 30.25 20.27
C GLU A 115 5.24 29.78 21.15
N ARG A 116 4.76 28.54 20.93
CA ARG A 116 3.74 27.92 21.74
C ARG A 116 4.15 27.81 23.21
N ASN A 117 5.37 27.34 23.47
CA ASN A 117 5.87 27.18 24.83
C ASN A 117 5.94 28.53 25.55
N ASN A 118 6.35 29.59 24.86
CA ASN A 118 6.37 30.94 25.42
C ASN A 118 4.96 31.44 25.78
N VAL A 119 3.94 31.15 24.95
CA VAL A 119 2.55 31.48 25.26
C VAL A 119 2.04 30.70 26.48
N VAL A 120 2.36 29.40 26.58
CA VAL A 120 1.97 28.55 27.72
C VAL A 120 2.62 29.05 29.01
N LEU A 121 3.91 29.38 28.97
CA LEU A 121 4.67 29.91 30.12
C LEU A 121 4.18 31.30 30.55
N ALA A 122 3.72 32.14 29.61
CA ALA A 122 3.22 33.49 29.90
C ALA A 122 1.75 33.53 30.40
N SER A 123 0.94 32.49 30.14
CA SER A 123 -0.51 32.52 30.34
C SER A 123 -1.03 31.85 31.61
N ALA A 124 -0.16 31.45 32.56
CA ALA A 124 -0.52 30.67 33.77
C ALA A 124 -1.37 29.41 33.48
N CYS A 125 -1.34 28.93 32.23
CA CYS A 125 -2.13 27.82 31.73
C CYS A 125 -1.45 26.48 32.07
N ARG A 126 -2.22 25.47 32.47
CA ARG A 126 -1.71 24.12 32.82
C ARG A 126 -1.47 23.22 31.58
N GLU A 127 -1.22 23.79 30.41
CA GLU A 127 -0.93 23.00 29.20
C GLU A 127 0.50 22.46 29.21
N LYS A 128 0.71 21.32 28.55
CA LYS A 128 2.04 20.67 28.42
C LYS A 128 2.96 21.49 27.52
N ILE A 129 4.26 21.46 27.79
CA ILE A 129 5.30 22.08 26.95
C ILE A 129 5.69 21.11 25.82
N VAL A 130 5.81 21.62 24.60
CA VAL A 130 6.31 20.89 23.42
C VAL A 130 7.83 20.79 23.48
N ASN A 131 8.40 19.61 23.18
CA ASN A 131 9.82 19.53 22.86
C ASN A 131 10.07 20.05 21.44
N ALA A 132 10.90 21.08 21.35
CA ALA A 132 11.17 21.83 20.12
C ALA A 132 12.12 21.08 19.17
N ASP A 133 12.98 20.21 19.70
CA ASP A 133 13.77 19.31 18.89
C ASP A 133 12.96 18.05 18.55
N VAL A 134 12.18 18.16 17.48
CA VAL A 134 11.27 17.11 16.98
C VAL A 134 11.95 15.75 16.78
N LEU A 135 13.26 15.74 16.53
CA LEU A 135 14.01 14.51 16.28
C LEU A 135 14.27 13.71 17.56
N THR A 136 14.11 14.34 18.72
CA THR A 136 14.26 13.73 20.04
C THR A 136 12.92 13.39 20.69
N ASN A 137 11.80 13.75 20.05
CA ASN A 137 10.47 13.50 20.59
C ASN A 137 10.12 12.01 20.53
N SER A 138 9.46 11.52 21.59
CA SER A 138 8.88 10.18 21.57
C SER A 138 7.68 10.10 20.62
N ASN A 139 7.34 8.90 20.17
CA ASN A 139 6.19 8.71 19.27
C ASN A 139 4.86 9.18 19.86
N ASP A 140 4.68 9.06 21.18
CA ASP A 140 3.47 9.50 21.89
C ASP A 140 3.38 11.03 21.94
N GLU A 141 4.52 11.70 22.16
CA GLU A 141 4.61 13.17 22.10
C GLU A 141 4.36 13.67 20.68
N LEU A 142 4.95 13.02 19.67
CA LEU A 142 4.73 13.37 18.27
C LEU A 142 3.25 13.21 17.90
N ASN A 143 2.60 12.09 18.26
CA ASN A 143 1.19 11.88 17.92
C ASN A 143 0.26 12.90 18.57
N TYR A 144 0.49 13.22 19.84
CA TYR A 144 -0.27 14.25 20.55
C TYR A 144 -0.06 15.64 19.95
N TRP A 145 1.21 15.99 19.69
CA TRP A 145 1.57 17.33 19.24
C TRP A 145 1.37 17.55 17.75
N LEU A 146 1.46 16.53 16.89
CA LEU A 146 1.23 16.68 15.46
C LEU A 146 -0.21 17.08 15.13
N ALA A 147 -1.19 16.55 15.87
CA ALA A 147 -2.59 16.94 15.70
C ALA A 147 -2.81 18.42 16.08
N LYS A 148 -2.23 18.86 17.20
CA LYS A 148 -2.29 20.27 17.62
C LYS A 148 -1.44 21.17 16.71
N PHE A 149 -0.27 20.73 16.30
CA PHE A 149 0.62 21.40 15.35
C PHE A 149 -0.13 21.73 14.07
N VAL A 150 -0.79 20.76 13.44
CA VAL A 150 -1.58 20.98 12.22
C VAL A 150 -2.68 22.05 12.40
N VAL A 151 -3.28 22.13 13.59
CA VAL A 151 -4.34 23.10 13.92
C VAL A 151 -3.79 24.47 14.30
N GLU A 152 -2.68 24.51 15.02
CA GLU A 152 -2.14 25.71 15.67
C GLU A 152 -1.03 26.37 14.87
N ILE A 153 -0.43 25.66 13.92
CA ILE A 153 0.70 26.18 13.16
C ILE A 153 0.29 27.38 12.32
N ARG A 154 1.09 28.44 12.43
CA ARG A 154 0.92 29.68 11.68
C ARG A 154 2.19 29.98 10.90
N LYS A 155 2.02 30.75 9.84
CA LYS A 155 3.16 31.30 9.10
C LYS A 155 3.92 32.30 9.97
N ARG A 156 5.25 32.24 9.92
CA ARG A 156 6.14 33.10 10.72
C ARG A 156 6.28 34.51 10.12
N ASP A 157 6.25 34.58 8.80
CA ASP A 157 6.30 35.77 7.97
C ASP A 157 4.95 36.50 7.89
N GLU A 158 3.85 35.86 8.27
CA GLU A 158 2.49 36.42 8.30
C GLU A 158 1.74 35.98 9.57
N PRO A 159 1.98 36.62 10.74
CA PRO A 159 1.46 36.17 12.03
C PRO A 159 -0.07 36.04 12.06
N GLY A 160 -0.56 34.89 12.54
CA GLY A 160 -2.00 34.60 12.65
C GLY A 160 -2.62 33.89 11.43
N GLN A 161 -1.89 33.72 10.31
CA GLN A 161 -2.40 32.98 9.15
C GLN A 161 -2.02 31.49 9.15
N PHE A 162 -3.00 30.64 8.82
CA PHE A 162 -2.81 29.20 8.66
C PHE A 162 -2.03 28.86 7.38
N TYR A 163 -1.39 27.68 7.39
CA TYR A 163 -0.87 27.08 6.17
C TYR A 163 -2.02 26.75 5.19
N PRO A 164 -1.81 26.85 3.87
CA PRO A 164 -2.85 26.54 2.89
C PRO A 164 -3.31 25.07 3.00
N PRO A 165 -4.61 24.77 2.84
CA PRO A 165 -5.15 23.41 2.87
C PRO A 165 -4.41 22.42 1.95
N ASN A 166 -3.85 22.90 0.84
CA ASN A 166 -3.12 22.09 -0.13
C ASN A 166 -1.80 21.51 0.39
N SER A 167 -1.08 22.17 1.32
CA SER A 167 0.14 21.60 1.91
C SER A 167 -0.20 20.47 2.89
N LEU A 168 -1.31 20.60 3.61
CA LEU A 168 -1.86 19.54 4.46
C LEU A 168 -2.43 18.38 3.63
N TYR A 169 -3.02 18.69 2.47
CA TYR A 169 -3.67 17.75 1.57
C TYR A 169 -2.73 16.95 0.66
N GLN A 170 -1.63 17.56 0.16
CA GLN A 170 -0.57 16.88 -0.60
C GLN A 170 0.16 15.82 0.25
N LEU A 171 0.32 16.10 1.55
CA LEU A 171 0.72 15.11 2.54
C LEU A 171 -0.29 13.95 2.58
N CYS A 172 -1.60 14.21 2.65
CA CYS A 172 -2.64 13.17 2.74
C CYS A 172 -2.86 12.33 1.46
N CYS A 173 -2.80 12.92 0.26
CA CYS A 173 -3.20 12.24 -0.98
C CYS A 173 -2.14 11.29 -1.56
N GLY A 174 -0.86 11.65 -1.53
CA GLY A 174 0.23 10.76 -1.94
C GLY A 174 0.44 9.58 -0.99
N MET A 175 0.05 9.73 0.29
CA MET A 175 0.10 8.66 1.28
C MET A 175 -0.99 7.60 1.07
N CYS A 176 -2.18 7.95 0.58
CA CYS A 176 -3.29 6.98 0.56
C CYS A 176 -3.08 5.82 -0.43
N VAL A 177 -2.67 6.08 -1.68
CA VAL A 177 -2.53 5.00 -2.67
C VAL A 177 -1.31 4.12 -2.40
N MET A 178 -0.16 4.73 -2.11
CA MET A 178 1.08 3.97 -1.93
C MET A 178 1.16 3.28 -0.57
N ILE A 179 0.67 3.92 0.50
CA ILE A 179 0.75 3.36 1.85
C ILE A 179 -0.51 2.56 2.18
N SER A 180 -1.70 3.19 2.17
CA SER A 180 -2.93 2.53 2.64
C SER A 180 -3.39 1.39 1.73
N HIS A 181 -3.23 1.55 0.42
CA HIS A 181 -3.60 0.53 -0.56
C HIS A 181 -2.43 -0.43 -0.85
N LEU A 182 -1.42 0.01 -1.62
CA LEU A 182 -0.37 -0.89 -2.10
C LEU A 182 0.45 -1.51 -0.96
N LEU A 183 1.06 -0.71 -0.09
CA LEU A 183 1.91 -1.27 0.97
C LEU A 183 1.10 -2.02 2.03
N ARG A 184 0.10 -1.39 2.64
CA ARG A 184 -0.63 -1.94 3.80
C ARG A 184 -1.62 -3.05 3.46
N CYS A 185 -2.05 -3.17 2.22
CA CYS A 185 -2.87 -4.30 1.77
C CYS A 185 -2.02 -5.29 0.99
N HIS A 186 -1.64 -4.95 -0.25
CA HIS A 186 -0.97 -5.89 -1.15
C HIS A 186 0.34 -6.44 -0.60
N LEU A 187 1.32 -5.57 -0.36
CA LEU A 187 2.68 -6.02 -0.06
C LEU A 187 2.81 -6.57 1.36
N MET A 188 2.05 -6.03 2.31
CA MET A 188 2.06 -6.55 3.68
C MET A 188 1.30 -7.87 3.82
N MET A 189 0.40 -8.23 2.90
CA MET A 189 -0.32 -9.51 2.97
C MET A 189 0.29 -10.61 2.09
N GLU A 190 1.02 -10.28 1.02
CA GLU A 190 1.67 -11.28 0.15
C GLU A 190 2.56 -12.29 0.90
N PRO A 191 3.38 -11.88 1.92
CA PRO A 191 4.16 -12.83 2.70
C PRO A 191 3.32 -13.94 3.35
N THR A 192 2.08 -13.64 3.75
CA THR A 192 1.17 -14.64 4.34
C THR A 192 0.78 -15.73 3.35
N ALA A 193 0.60 -15.38 2.08
CA ALA A 193 0.35 -16.36 1.02
C ALA A 193 1.59 -17.21 0.78
N VAL A 194 2.75 -16.57 0.59
CA VAL A 194 4.04 -17.23 0.38
C VAL A 194 4.38 -18.21 1.51
N ALA A 195 4.30 -17.76 2.76
CA ALA A 195 4.59 -18.59 3.92
C ALA A 195 3.59 -19.75 4.04
N SER A 196 2.32 -19.54 3.68
CA SER A 196 1.31 -20.62 3.68
C SER A 196 1.69 -21.72 2.69
N TRP A 197 2.07 -21.37 1.46
CA TRP A 197 2.52 -22.34 0.45
C TRP A 197 3.79 -23.10 0.86
N ARG A 198 4.66 -22.48 1.65
CA ARG A 198 5.94 -23.07 2.08
C ARG A 198 5.83 -23.98 3.30
N ASN A 199 4.91 -23.69 4.21
CA ASN A 199 4.95 -24.27 5.57
C ASN A 199 3.64 -24.96 6.01
N LEU A 200 2.51 -24.73 5.34
CA LEU A 200 1.24 -25.34 5.71
C LEU A 200 0.80 -26.35 4.64
N SER A 201 0.58 -27.60 5.04
CA SER A 201 0.06 -28.63 4.14
C SER A 201 -1.38 -28.33 3.71
N SER A 202 -1.81 -28.81 2.55
CA SER A 202 -3.17 -28.60 2.04
C SER A 202 -4.28 -29.23 2.91
N VAL A 203 -3.89 -30.18 3.76
CA VAL A 203 -4.76 -30.79 4.77
C VAL A 203 -4.89 -29.94 6.04
N HIS A 204 -3.95 -29.02 6.29
CA HIS A 204 -3.89 -28.22 7.51
C HIS A 204 -5.12 -27.28 7.63
N PRO A 205 -5.76 -27.16 8.80
CA PRO A 205 -6.97 -26.34 8.95
C PRO A 205 -6.72 -24.86 8.68
N VAL A 206 -5.55 -24.33 9.07
CA VAL A 206 -5.18 -22.93 8.78
C VAL A 206 -4.93 -22.70 7.28
N TRP A 207 -4.41 -23.69 6.55
CA TRP A 207 -4.30 -23.60 5.09
C TRP A 207 -5.70 -23.47 4.47
N LYS A 208 -6.61 -24.37 4.83
CA LYS A 208 -8.00 -24.37 4.34
C LYS A 208 -8.72 -23.06 4.64
N LEU A 209 -8.44 -22.47 5.80
CA LEU A 209 -8.98 -21.18 6.22
C LEU A 209 -8.42 -20.01 5.40
N LEU A 210 -7.10 -19.94 5.18
CA LEU A 210 -6.45 -18.80 4.54
C LEU A 210 -6.45 -18.85 3.01
N TYR A 211 -6.59 -20.03 2.41
CA TYR A 211 -6.59 -20.22 0.96
C TYR A 211 -7.54 -19.26 0.21
N PRO A 212 -8.85 -19.18 0.54
CA PRO A 212 -9.75 -18.26 -0.15
C PRO A 212 -9.38 -16.78 0.05
N HIS A 213 -8.69 -16.44 1.14
CA HIS A 213 -8.30 -15.06 1.47
C HIS A 213 -6.93 -14.65 0.92
N THR A 214 -6.16 -15.59 0.38
CA THR A 214 -4.85 -15.34 -0.24
C THR A 214 -4.83 -15.65 -1.74
N LYS A 215 -5.97 -16.06 -2.31
CA LYS A 215 -6.15 -16.32 -3.75
C LYS A 215 -5.85 -15.04 -4.56
N GLY A 216 -4.98 -15.15 -5.55
CA GLY A 216 -4.65 -14.05 -6.50
C GLY A 216 -3.55 -13.08 -6.08
N ILE A 217 -3.26 -12.92 -4.78
CA ILE A 217 -2.37 -11.85 -4.28
C ILE A 217 -0.96 -11.88 -4.88
N MET A 218 -0.37 -13.07 -5.02
CA MET A 218 0.98 -13.22 -5.61
C MET A 218 0.98 -12.87 -7.11
N ALA A 219 -0.09 -13.20 -7.82
CA ALA A 219 -0.22 -12.91 -9.25
C ALA A 219 -0.35 -11.40 -9.49
N ILE A 220 -1.29 -10.75 -8.79
CA ILE A 220 -1.51 -9.32 -8.95
C ILE A 220 -0.33 -8.48 -8.47
N ASN A 221 0.36 -8.87 -7.39
CA ASN A 221 1.54 -8.15 -6.94
C ASN A 221 2.73 -8.33 -7.88
N THR A 222 2.85 -9.49 -8.54
CA THR A 222 3.85 -9.69 -9.59
C THR A 222 3.58 -8.78 -10.79
N LEU A 223 2.31 -8.66 -11.21
CA LEU A 223 1.92 -7.68 -12.23
C LEU A 223 2.23 -6.24 -11.77
N GLY A 224 1.89 -5.90 -10.53
CA GLY A 224 2.17 -4.59 -9.94
C GLY A 224 3.66 -4.23 -9.95
N ARG A 225 4.54 -5.18 -9.60
CA ARG A 225 5.99 -5.01 -9.66
C ARG A 225 6.53 -4.79 -11.08
N ASN A 226 5.83 -5.28 -12.10
CA ASN A 226 6.28 -5.21 -13.50
C ASN A 226 5.65 -4.05 -14.28
N LYS A 227 4.43 -3.63 -13.94
CA LYS A 227 3.64 -2.67 -14.75
C LYS A 227 3.19 -1.42 -13.98
N LEU A 228 3.10 -1.48 -12.66
CA LEU A 228 2.59 -0.36 -11.84
C LEU A 228 3.72 0.44 -11.19
N ILE A 229 4.59 -0.23 -10.44
CA ILE A 229 5.64 0.35 -9.59
C ILE A 229 6.92 0.77 -10.33
N PRO A 230 7.42 0.05 -11.35
CA PRO A 230 8.76 0.32 -11.87
C PRO A 230 8.81 1.62 -12.69
N GLU A 231 10.02 2.02 -13.08
CA GLU A 231 10.21 3.11 -14.03
C GLU A 231 9.42 2.86 -15.32
N GLY A 232 8.72 3.88 -15.82
CA GLY A 232 7.79 3.75 -16.94
C GLY A 232 6.44 3.09 -16.61
N GLY A 233 6.26 2.55 -15.40
CA GLY A 233 5.00 1.95 -14.93
C GLY A 233 3.89 2.98 -14.68
N ALA A 234 2.67 2.48 -14.45
CA ALA A 234 1.49 3.33 -14.28
C ALA A 234 1.64 4.38 -13.16
N ALA A 235 2.20 4.03 -11.99
CA ALA A 235 2.41 4.98 -10.89
C ALA A 235 3.38 6.11 -11.27
N ASN A 236 4.36 5.81 -12.13
CA ASN A 236 5.29 6.80 -12.66
C ASN A 236 4.61 7.84 -13.55
N LYS A 237 3.57 7.42 -14.31
CA LYS A 237 2.88 8.27 -15.28
C LYS A 237 1.85 9.22 -14.65
N VAL A 238 1.24 8.84 -13.52
CA VAL A 238 0.09 9.57 -12.95
C VAL A 238 0.28 10.15 -11.55
N LEU A 239 1.36 9.81 -10.84
CA LEU A 239 1.64 10.37 -9.51
C LEU A 239 2.72 11.45 -9.57
N SER A 240 2.57 12.54 -8.82
CA SER A 240 3.63 13.55 -8.66
C SER A 240 4.90 13.00 -8.00
N ILE A 241 4.76 11.91 -7.24
CA ILE A 241 5.85 11.15 -6.62
C ILE A 241 6.34 9.98 -7.50
N GLY A 242 5.94 9.96 -8.78
CA GLY A 242 6.57 9.14 -9.81
C GLY A 242 8.09 9.38 -9.87
N GLY A 243 8.81 8.50 -10.56
CA GLY A 243 10.27 8.61 -10.73
C GLY A 243 11.08 8.16 -9.51
N GLY A 244 10.48 7.35 -8.63
CA GLY A 244 11.13 6.72 -7.47
C GLY A 244 10.66 7.22 -6.11
N GLY A 245 10.05 8.41 -6.02
CA GLY A 245 9.56 8.97 -4.76
C GLY A 245 8.53 8.10 -4.04
N HIS A 246 7.68 7.41 -4.80
CA HIS A 246 6.68 6.46 -4.31
C HIS A 246 7.31 5.20 -3.68
N VAL A 247 8.44 4.71 -4.20
CA VAL A 247 9.21 3.62 -3.58
C VAL A 247 9.85 4.10 -2.27
N THR A 248 10.47 5.28 -2.29
CA THR A 248 11.05 5.88 -1.07
C THR A 248 9.99 6.12 0.01
N LEU A 249 8.77 6.51 -0.37
CA LEU A 249 7.65 6.69 0.54
C LEU A 249 7.26 5.37 1.21
N MET A 250 7.14 4.29 0.44
CA MET A 250 6.85 2.95 0.97
C MET A 250 7.98 2.46 1.90
N GLN A 251 9.23 2.62 1.51
CA GLN A 251 10.38 2.27 2.35
C GLN A 251 10.37 3.05 3.68
N LYS A 252 10.08 4.35 3.63
CA LYS A 252 9.99 5.20 4.83
C LYS A 252 8.89 4.72 5.77
N TYR A 253 7.72 4.38 5.24
CA TYR A 253 6.62 3.86 6.06
C TYR A 253 6.90 2.46 6.60
N TYR A 254 7.48 1.57 5.79
CA TYR A 254 7.81 0.22 6.21
C TYR A 254 8.82 0.20 7.38
N ARG A 255 9.73 1.19 7.44
CA ARG A 255 10.65 1.35 8.56
C ARG A 255 9.96 1.60 9.90
N SER A 256 8.74 2.16 9.93
CA SER A 256 8.03 2.49 11.18
C SER A 256 6.76 1.67 11.43
N VAL A 257 6.26 0.94 10.43
CA VAL A 257 5.06 0.11 10.60
C VAL A 257 5.33 -1.12 11.48
N SER A 258 4.31 -1.53 12.24
CA SER A 258 4.25 -2.81 12.94
C SER A 258 2.84 -3.40 12.90
N PHE A 259 2.71 -4.69 13.22
CA PHE A 259 1.44 -5.42 13.31
C PHE A 259 0.50 -4.93 14.42
N ASP A 260 0.94 -4.00 15.28
CA ASP A 260 0.05 -3.28 16.19
C ASP A 260 -0.94 -2.41 15.41
N SER A 261 -0.49 -1.78 14.32
CA SER A 261 -1.33 -0.94 13.45
C SER A 261 -2.32 -1.73 12.58
N TYR A 262 -2.31 -3.05 12.68
CA TYR A 262 -3.26 -3.96 12.02
C TYR A 262 -4.33 -4.47 12.99
N ASP A 263 -4.20 -4.21 14.29
CA ASP A 263 -5.32 -4.36 15.21
C ASP A 263 -6.27 -3.18 15.02
N LEU A 264 -7.39 -3.40 14.33
CA LEU A 264 -8.35 -2.35 14.00
C LEU A 264 -8.87 -1.63 15.25
N VAL A 265 -9.19 -2.39 16.30
CA VAL A 265 -9.76 -1.82 17.53
C VAL A 265 -8.74 -0.95 18.22
N LYS A 266 -7.49 -1.40 18.28
CA LYS A 266 -6.37 -0.63 18.84
C LYS A 266 -6.08 0.60 17.98
N ASP A 267 -5.92 0.48 16.67
CA ASP A 267 -5.67 1.60 15.75
C ASP A 267 -6.71 2.72 15.88
N LEU A 268 -8.00 2.35 15.88
CA LEU A 268 -9.09 3.33 16.04
C LEU A 268 -9.09 4.01 17.41
N THR A 269 -8.65 3.29 18.45
CA THR A 269 -8.55 3.82 19.82
C THR A 269 -7.37 4.77 19.94
N ASP A 270 -6.20 4.35 19.47
CA ASP A 270 -4.95 5.12 19.53
C ASP A 270 -5.07 6.42 18.73
N ARG A 271 -5.80 6.40 17.59
CA ARG A 271 -6.10 7.61 16.82
C ARG A 271 -7.19 8.50 17.44
N GLY A 272 -7.86 8.08 18.50
CA GLY A 272 -8.93 8.83 19.15
C GLY A 272 -10.24 8.91 18.34
N VAL A 273 -10.43 8.06 17.34
CA VAL A 273 -11.55 8.14 16.38
C VAL A 273 -12.62 7.06 16.56
N LYS A 274 -12.39 6.10 17.47
CA LYS A 274 -13.30 4.98 17.76
C LYS A 274 -14.74 5.41 18.05
N TYR A 275 -14.93 6.56 18.71
CA TYR A 275 -16.25 7.00 19.17
C TYR A 275 -16.94 8.03 18.24
N LEU A 276 -16.34 8.37 17.09
CA LEU A 276 -16.97 9.27 16.12
C LEU A 276 -18.23 8.65 15.51
N ARG A 277 -19.37 9.35 15.62
CA ARG A 277 -20.69 8.81 15.23
C ARG A 277 -20.83 8.63 13.71
N LYS A 278 -20.46 9.64 12.92
CA LYS A 278 -20.59 9.65 11.44
C LYS A 278 -19.41 9.00 10.71
N PHE A 279 -18.53 8.29 11.42
CA PHE A 279 -17.40 7.60 10.79
C PHE A 279 -17.84 6.21 10.29
N HIS A 280 -18.45 6.17 9.11
CA HIS A 280 -19.10 4.97 8.56
C HIS A 280 -18.13 3.81 8.31
N TYR A 281 -16.93 4.07 7.75
CA TYR A 281 -15.87 3.06 7.65
C TYR A 281 -15.62 2.38 8.99
N LYS A 282 -15.41 3.15 10.07
CA LYS A 282 -15.15 2.59 11.40
C LYS A 282 -16.32 1.75 11.90
N ASN A 283 -17.55 2.24 11.73
CA ASN A 283 -18.74 1.54 12.22
C ASN A 283 -18.88 0.17 11.53
N ASP A 284 -18.68 0.11 10.23
CA ASP A 284 -18.82 -1.12 9.44
C ASP A 284 -17.62 -2.06 9.64
N ALA A 285 -16.41 -1.49 9.64
CA ALA A 285 -15.17 -2.23 9.87
C ALA A 285 -15.18 -2.94 11.24
N LEU A 286 -15.68 -2.30 12.30
CA LEU A 286 -15.77 -2.93 13.63
C LEU A 286 -16.79 -4.10 13.65
N LEU A 287 -17.90 -4.00 12.94
CA LEU A 287 -18.87 -5.10 12.83
C LEU A 287 -18.24 -6.29 12.11
N LEU A 288 -17.57 -6.04 10.98
CA LEU A 288 -16.90 -7.06 10.18
C LEU A 288 -15.71 -7.69 10.92
N TRP A 289 -14.90 -6.87 11.60
CA TRP A 289 -13.79 -7.34 12.42
C TRP A 289 -14.25 -8.33 13.48
N ASN A 290 -15.31 -7.99 14.22
CA ASN A 290 -15.86 -8.87 15.24
C ASN A 290 -16.45 -10.16 14.64
N ALA A 291 -17.10 -10.07 13.48
CA ALA A 291 -17.63 -11.25 12.79
C ALA A 291 -16.51 -12.18 12.31
N ILE A 292 -15.46 -11.64 11.71
CA ILE A 292 -14.27 -12.39 11.26
C ILE A 292 -13.56 -13.00 12.47
N GLN A 293 -13.33 -12.24 13.55
CA GLN A 293 -12.67 -12.75 14.75
C GLN A 293 -13.45 -13.93 15.35
N GLN A 294 -14.79 -13.83 15.41
CA GLN A 294 -15.62 -14.92 15.90
C GLN A 294 -15.58 -16.14 14.97
N PHE A 295 -15.60 -15.93 13.64
CA PHE A 295 -15.46 -17.02 12.67
C PHE A 295 -14.13 -17.76 12.79
N VAL A 296 -13.03 -17.01 12.84
CA VAL A 296 -11.69 -17.57 13.05
C VAL A 296 -11.63 -18.31 14.38
N GLN A 297 -12.20 -17.74 15.45
CA GLN A 297 -12.29 -18.41 16.74
C GLN A 297 -13.05 -19.74 16.62
N ASP A 298 -14.22 -19.75 16.00
CA ASP A 298 -15.05 -20.96 15.85
C ASP A 298 -14.27 -22.06 15.10
N ILE A 299 -13.53 -21.71 14.04
CA ILE A 299 -12.66 -22.64 13.31
C ILE A 299 -11.49 -23.13 14.17
N ILE A 300 -10.73 -22.23 14.80
CA ILE A 300 -9.56 -22.62 15.60
C ILE A 300 -9.95 -23.49 16.80
N TYR A 301 -11.12 -23.28 17.40
CA TYR A 301 -11.59 -24.10 18.51
C TYR A 301 -12.05 -25.51 18.09
N ILE A 302 -12.37 -25.74 16.80
CA ILE A 302 -12.67 -27.09 16.28
C ILE A 302 -11.39 -27.95 16.25
N TYR A 303 -10.27 -27.37 15.84
CA TYR A 303 -9.04 -28.12 15.58
C TYR A 303 -8.01 -28.05 16.70
N TYR A 304 -8.01 -26.98 17.51
CA TYR A 304 -7.12 -26.82 18.65
C TYR A 304 -7.93 -26.80 19.95
N ASN A 305 -7.86 -27.87 20.73
CA ASN A 305 -8.59 -28.05 21.97
C ASN A 305 -7.95 -27.29 23.14
N ASP A 306 -6.62 -27.12 23.12
CA ASP A 306 -5.88 -26.43 24.17
C ASP A 306 -4.62 -25.71 23.63
N LYS A 307 -3.91 -25.00 24.52
CA LYS A 307 -2.68 -24.28 24.17
C LYS A 307 -1.51 -25.21 23.81
N LYS A 308 -1.48 -26.45 24.33
CA LYS A 308 -0.40 -27.41 24.05
C LYS A 308 -0.46 -27.88 22.61
N GLN A 309 -1.65 -28.03 22.02
CA GLN A 309 -1.79 -28.39 20.61
C GLN A 309 -1.23 -27.30 19.69
N VAL A 310 -1.48 -26.02 19.98
CA VAL A 310 -0.89 -24.90 19.22
C VAL A 310 0.64 -24.89 19.32
N LEU A 311 1.18 -25.13 20.52
CA LEU A 311 2.63 -25.17 20.75
C LEU A 311 3.33 -26.35 20.06
N LYS A 312 2.64 -27.48 19.91
CA LYS A 312 3.21 -28.72 19.34
C LYS A 312 3.04 -28.84 17.83
N ASP A 313 2.20 -28.00 17.24
CA ASP A 313 2.00 -27.95 15.80
C ASP A 313 3.21 -27.31 15.12
N ASN A 314 4.08 -28.12 14.54
CA ASN A 314 5.30 -27.63 13.91
C ASN A 314 5.00 -26.82 12.64
N GLU A 315 3.97 -27.16 11.86
CA GLU A 315 3.63 -26.43 10.64
C GLU A 315 3.24 -24.98 10.95
N ILE A 316 2.42 -24.74 11.98
CA ILE A 316 2.04 -23.38 12.36
C ILE A 316 3.22 -22.59 12.97
N GLN A 317 4.12 -23.25 13.70
CA GLN A 317 5.33 -22.59 14.22
C GLN A 317 6.33 -22.26 13.12
N ASP A 318 6.45 -23.12 12.10
CA ASP A 318 7.29 -22.89 10.93
C ASP A 318 6.72 -21.77 10.07
N TRP A 319 5.40 -21.75 9.86
CA TRP A 319 4.70 -20.69 9.15
C TRP A 319 4.93 -19.30 9.75
N ILE A 320 4.72 -19.14 11.06
CA ILE A 320 4.88 -17.83 11.71
C ILE A 320 6.34 -17.40 11.81
N ARG A 321 7.27 -18.37 11.95
CA ARG A 321 8.70 -18.10 11.93
C ARG A 321 9.19 -17.66 10.56
N ASP A 322 8.73 -18.27 9.48
CA ASP A 322 9.04 -17.83 8.11
C ASP A 322 8.54 -16.40 7.84
N LEU A 323 7.35 -16.05 8.34
CA LEU A 323 6.86 -14.67 8.30
C LEU A 323 7.74 -13.70 9.09
N HIS A 324 8.13 -14.07 10.32
CA HIS A 324 8.98 -13.24 11.16
C HIS A 324 10.38 -13.02 10.55
N ASP A 325 11.01 -14.11 10.08
CA ASP A 325 12.43 -14.09 9.65
C ASP A 325 12.60 -13.62 8.20
N ASN A 326 11.65 -13.95 7.31
CA ASN A 326 11.78 -13.69 5.87
C ASN A 326 10.72 -12.72 5.35
N GLY A 327 9.47 -12.86 5.77
CA GLY A 327 8.37 -12.02 5.27
C GLY A 327 8.49 -10.57 5.72
N TYR A 328 8.67 -10.34 7.01
CA TYR A 328 8.65 -9.02 7.63
C TYR A 328 10.00 -8.66 8.24
N LYS A 329 11.05 -8.71 7.40
CA LYS A 329 12.41 -8.37 7.82
C LYS A 329 12.46 -6.96 8.42
N PHE A 330 13.21 -6.86 9.51
CA PHE A 330 13.59 -5.61 10.14
C PHE A 330 15.10 -5.63 10.42
N GLY A 331 15.71 -4.44 10.46
CA GLY A 331 17.15 -4.25 10.51
C GLY A 331 17.52 -2.79 10.22
N GLY A 332 18.73 -2.37 10.58
CA GLY A 332 19.17 -0.98 10.47
C GLY A 332 18.25 -0.03 11.26
N LYS A 333 17.68 0.97 10.57
CA LYS A 333 16.75 1.97 11.16
C LYS A 333 15.27 1.51 11.20
N SER A 334 14.97 0.25 10.85
CA SER A 334 13.61 -0.28 10.81
C SER A 334 13.18 -0.81 12.18
N VAL A 335 11.98 -0.46 12.65
CA VAL A 335 11.41 -0.97 13.91
C VAL A 335 11.09 -2.46 13.80
N ASP A 336 11.08 -3.15 14.96
CA ASP A 336 10.48 -4.49 15.06
C ASP A 336 9.04 -4.45 14.56
N LYS A 337 8.73 -5.33 13.60
CA LYS A 337 7.41 -5.43 12.97
C LYS A 337 6.36 -6.01 13.92
N LYS A 338 6.77 -6.54 15.08
CA LYS A 338 5.92 -7.18 16.09
C LYS A 338 5.12 -8.36 15.54
N VAL A 339 5.73 -9.07 14.59
CA VAL A 339 5.25 -10.38 14.15
C VAL A 339 5.68 -11.38 15.22
N PRO A 340 4.81 -12.27 15.72
CA PRO A 340 5.22 -13.27 16.69
C PRO A 340 6.34 -14.16 16.15
N LYS A 341 7.28 -14.59 16.99
CA LYS A 341 8.27 -15.64 16.62
C LYS A 341 7.68 -17.05 16.71
N SER A 342 6.61 -17.19 17.50
CA SER A 342 5.90 -18.44 17.77
C SER A 342 4.50 -18.10 18.28
N PHE A 343 3.57 -19.04 18.13
CA PHE A 343 2.26 -18.96 18.78
C PHE A 343 2.25 -19.81 20.05
N THR A 344 1.93 -19.19 21.18
CA THR A 344 1.92 -19.89 22.48
C THR A 344 0.53 -20.35 22.92
N ASN A 345 -0.52 -19.79 22.32
CA ASN A 345 -1.90 -20.05 22.67
C ASN A 345 -2.83 -19.70 21.49
N ARG A 346 -4.10 -20.16 21.59
CA ARG A 346 -5.12 -19.95 20.55
C ARG A 346 -5.45 -18.48 20.33
N LYS A 347 -5.42 -17.64 21.37
CA LYS A 347 -5.79 -16.22 21.26
C LYS A 347 -4.83 -15.47 20.35
N ASP A 348 -3.53 -15.73 20.46
CA ASP A 348 -2.53 -15.09 19.60
C ASP A 348 -2.70 -15.52 18.13
N LEU A 349 -2.93 -16.82 17.90
CA LEU A 349 -3.22 -17.37 16.57
C LEU A 349 -4.49 -16.76 15.97
N ILE A 350 -5.60 -16.74 16.72
CA ILE A 350 -6.87 -16.15 16.30
C ILE A 350 -6.70 -14.67 15.96
N ASN A 351 -6.01 -13.91 16.81
CA ASN A 351 -5.78 -12.49 16.59
C ASN A 351 -4.95 -12.24 15.31
N PHE A 352 -3.91 -13.04 15.08
CA PHE A 352 -3.08 -12.89 13.89
C PHE A 352 -3.85 -13.25 12.61
N LEU A 353 -4.57 -14.39 12.61
CA LEU A 353 -5.40 -14.80 11.47
C LEU A 353 -6.54 -13.81 11.18
N THR A 354 -7.13 -13.21 12.22
CA THR A 354 -8.13 -12.15 12.08
C THR A 354 -7.56 -10.94 11.34
N LYS A 355 -6.34 -10.50 11.71
CA LYS A 355 -5.63 -9.40 11.01
C LYS A 355 -5.43 -9.71 9.54
N VAL A 356 -4.99 -10.93 9.21
CA VAL A 356 -4.75 -11.37 7.83
C VAL A 356 -6.05 -11.37 7.03
N ILE A 357 -7.08 -12.07 7.50
CA ILE A 357 -8.35 -12.21 6.78
C ILE A 357 -9.02 -10.84 6.62
N PHE A 358 -9.07 -10.02 7.67
CA PHE A 358 -9.65 -8.67 7.59
C PHE A 358 -8.89 -7.78 6.61
N THR A 359 -7.55 -7.88 6.58
CA THR A 359 -6.74 -7.04 5.70
C THR A 359 -6.90 -7.44 4.24
N CYS A 360 -6.88 -8.74 3.95
CA CYS A 360 -7.06 -9.27 2.60
C CYS A 360 -8.45 -9.01 2.01
N SER A 361 -9.48 -8.90 2.85
CA SER A 361 -10.86 -8.69 2.42
C SER A 361 -11.31 -7.25 2.68
N CYS A 362 -11.84 -6.98 3.87
CA CYS A 362 -12.49 -5.72 4.26
C CYS A 362 -11.60 -4.50 4.06
N GLN A 363 -10.35 -4.55 4.54
CA GLN A 363 -9.45 -3.39 4.45
C GLN A 363 -9.14 -3.05 3.01
N HIS A 364 -8.73 -4.05 2.21
CA HIS A 364 -8.48 -3.89 0.79
C HIS A 364 -9.72 -3.34 0.07
N ALA A 365 -10.89 -3.93 0.29
CA ALA A 365 -12.13 -3.48 -0.34
C ALA A 365 -12.45 -2.01 -0.03
N ALA A 366 -12.29 -1.60 1.23
CA ALA A 366 -12.54 -0.24 1.68
C ALA A 366 -11.60 0.80 1.06
N VAL A 367 -10.37 0.41 0.70
CA VAL A 367 -9.36 1.31 0.12
C VAL A 367 -9.11 1.08 -1.38
N ASN A 368 -9.77 0.12 -2.00
CA ASN A 368 -9.66 -0.16 -3.43
C ASN A 368 -10.93 0.21 -4.21
N PHE A 369 -12.09 -0.37 -3.88
CA PHE A 369 -13.30 -0.20 -4.72
C PHE A 369 -13.96 1.17 -4.59
N PHE A 370 -13.53 1.98 -3.62
CA PHE A 370 -13.96 3.38 -3.50
C PHE A 370 -13.24 4.30 -4.49
N GLN A 371 -12.16 3.84 -5.13
CA GLN A 371 -11.26 4.67 -5.91
C GLN A 371 -12.02 5.43 -7.01
N MET A 372 -12.96 4.81 -7.74
CA MET A 372 -13.74 5.53 -8.76
C MET A 372 -14.60 6.66 -8.17
N ALA A 373 -15.21 6.45 -7.01
CA ALA A 373 -16.01 7.47 -6.35
C ALA A 373 -15.20 8.67 -5.84
N THR A 374 -13.89 8.49 -5.62
CA THR A 374 -12.99 9.55 -5.11
C THR A 374 -12.13 10.18 -6.19
N TYR A 375 -11.57 9.37 -7.09
CA TYR A 375 -10.66 9.79 -8.15
C TYR A 375 -11.36 10.05 -9.49
N GLY A 376 -12.60 9.59 -9.67
CA GLY A 376 -13.35 9.74 -10.93
C GLY A 376 -13.61 11.19 -11.31
N PHE A 377 -13.92 12.05 -10.32
CA PHE A 377 -13.86 13.50 -10.51
C PHE A 377 -12.48 14.02 -10.08
N HIS A 378 -11.55 14.09 -11.03
CA HIS A 378 -10.13 14.35 -10.74
C HIS A 378 -9.86 15.56 -9.81
N PRO A 379 -10.57 16.71 -9.90
CA PRO A 379 -10.36 17.82 -8.96
C PRO A 379 -10.67 17.48 -7.49
N ASN A 380 -11.51 16.48 -7.22
CA ASN A 380 -11.77 15.99 -5.86
C ASN A 380 -10.55 15.27 -5.26
N SER A 381 -9.76 14.56 -6.09
CA SER A 381 -8.53 13.92 -5.64
C SER A 381 -7.42 13.93 -6.71
N PRO A 382 -6.75 15.08 -6.94
CA PRO A 382 -5.70 15.17 -7.94
C PRO A 382 -4.50 14.31 -7.55
N THR A 383 -4.01 13.52 -8.51
CA THR A 383 -2.88 12.60 -8.29
C THR A 383 -1.52 13.24 -8.58
N LEU A 384 -1.54 14.34 -9.32
CA LEU A 384 -0.37 15.17 -9.59
C LEU A 384 -0.77 16.65 -9.73
N MET A 385 0.24 17.52 -9.64
CA MET A 385 0.14 18.95 -9.96
C MET A 385 1.27 19.29 -10.93
N ARG A 386 0.97 20.03 -12.00
CA ARG A 386 1.92 20.43 -13.05
C ARG A 386 2.66 21.73 -12.77
N GLN A 387 2.16 22.54 -11.84
CA GLN A 387 2.74 23.82 -11.44
C GLN A 387 3.19 23.77 -9.98
N PRO A 388 4.20 24.57 -9.60
CA PRO A 388 4.51 24.78 -8.20
C PRO A 388 3.33 25.42 -7.46
N ALA A 389 3.31 25.25 -6.13
CA ALA A 389 2.31 25.93 -5.31
C ALA A 389 2.46 27.46 -5.44
N PRO A 390 1.35 28.22 -5.47
CA PRO A 390 1.40 29.67 -5.50
C PRO A 390 2.10 30.20 -4.25
N THR A 391 2.89 31.26 -4.41
CA THR A 391 3.72 31.81 -3.33
C THR A 391 3.16 33.10 -2.74
N LYS A 392 2.21 33.74 -3.42
CA LYS A 392 1.52 34.94 -2.94
C LYS A 392 0.01 34.78 -2.96
N ARG A 393 -0.65 35.56 -2.11
CA ARG A 393 -2.11 35.69 -2.11
C ARG A 393 -2.57 36.42 -3.36
N GLY A 394 -3.73 36.04 -3.89
CA GLY A 394 -4.33 36.67 -5.08
C GLY A 394 -3.81 36.14 -6.42
N GLU A 395 -2.82 35.25 -6.45
CA GLU A 395 -2.30 34.62 -7.68
C GLU A 395 -3.17 33.45 -8.19
N ALA A 396 -4.09 32.96 -7.35
CA ALA A 396 -4.94 31.83 -7.70
C ALA A 396 -6.23 32.31 -8.38
N ASP A 397 -6.34 32.04 -9.66
CA ASP A 397 -7.58 32.17 -10.43
C ASP A 397 -7.93 30.83 -11.12
N SER A 398 -9.04 30.82 -11.86
CA SER A 398 -9.49 29.61 -12.55
C SER A 398 -8.47 29.12 -13.58
N ALA A 399 -7.73 30.00 -14.25
CA ALA A 399 -6.75 29.63 -15.26
C ALA A 399 -5.52 28.98 -14.61
N ALA A 400 -5.03 29.55 -13.50
CA ALA A 400 -3.94 29.00 -12.71
C ALA A 400 -4.28 27.62 -12.14
N ILE A 401 -5.51 27.42 -11.66
CA ILE A 401 -5.99 26.11 -11.18
C ILE A 401 -5.97 25.09 -12.34
N MET A 402 -6.53 25.43 -13.49
CA MET A 402 -6.56 24.53 -14.65
C MET A 402 -5.16 24.25 -15.23
N ALA A 403 -4.23 25.21 -15.10
CA ALA A 403 -2.82 25.00 -15.44
C ALA A 403 -2.10 24.08 -14.45
N THR A 404 -2.52 24.08 -13.18
CA THR A 404 -1.94 23.27 -12.10
C THR A 404 -2.45 21.83 -12.10
N LEU A 405 -3.76 21.62 -12.33
CA LEU A 405 -4.36 20.29 -12.39
C LEU A 405 -3.77 19.45 -13.54
N ALA A 406 -3.96 18.12 -13.46
CA ALA A 406 -3.58 17.20 -14.53
C ALA A 406 -4.09 17.65 -15.90
N ASN A 407 -3.27 17.47 -16.94
CA ASN A 407 -3.74 17.66 -18.31
C ASN A 407 -4.71 16.53 -18.71
N LYS A 408 -5.33 16.66 -19.89
CA LYS A 408 -6.33 15.68 -20.38
C LYS A 408 -5.79 14.25 -20.43
N HIS A 409 -4.54 14.06 -20.88
CA HIS A 409 -3.93 12.74 -20.95
C HIS A 409 -3.72 12.15 -19.54
N GLN A 410 -3.09 12.89 -18.63
CA GLN A 410 -2.84 12.45 -17.26
C GLN A 410 -4.14 12.11 -16.50
N ALA A 411 -5.16 12.96 -16.63
CA ALA A 411 -6.47 12.71 -16.03
C ALA A 411 -7.15 11.47 -16.63
N GLY A 412 -7.11 11.33 -17.96
CA GLY A 412 -7.64 10.15 -18.67
C GLY A 412 -6.93 8.87 -18.26
N THR A 413 -5.60 8.87 -18.21
CA THR A 413 -4.78 7.73 -17.77
C THR A 413 -5.13 7.35 -16.33
N MET A 414 -5.29 8.32 -15.42
CA MET A 414 -5.69 8.02 -14.04
C MET A 414 -7.09 7.40 -13.96
N ILE A 415 -8.07 7.91 -14.72
CA ILE A 415 -9.41 7.32 -14.77
C ILE A 415 -9.35 5.89 -15.31
N SER A 416 -8.58 5.63 -16.36
CA SER A 416 -8.39 4.28 -16.91
C SER A 416 -7.77 3.32 -15.89
N ILE A 417 -6.73 3.75 -15.17
CA ILE A 417 -6.10 2.96 -14.10
C ILE A 417 -7.10 2.68 -12.98
N VAL A 418 -7.81 3.70 -12.49
CA VAL A 418 -8.79 3.52 -11.42
C VAL A 418 -9.92 2.60 -11.87
N ASN A 419 -10.41 2.74 -13.10
CA ASN A 419 -11.41 1.84 -13.66
C ASN A 419 -10.90 0.38 -13.63
N ALA A 420 -9.67 0.14 -14.09
CA ALA A 420 -9.01 -1.16 -14.03
C ALA A 420 -8.92 -1.71 -12.60
N LEU A 421 -8.38 -0.93 -11.66
CA LEU A 421 -8.21 -1.33 -10.25
C LEU A 421 -9.54 -1.60 -9.54
N THR A 422 -10.64 -0.98 -9.99
CA THR A 422 -11.98 -1.22 -9.43
C THR A 422 -12.78 -2.30 -10.17
N THR A 423 -12.15 -3.03 -11.10
CA THR A 423 -12.81 -4.12 -11.83
C THR A 423 -13.16 -5.25 -10.87
N ILE A 424 -14.39 -5.76 -11.00
CA ILE A 424 -14.86 -6.96 -10.33
C ILE A 424 -15.27 -7.95 -11.41
N TYR A 425 -14.61 -9.10 -11.47
CA TYR A 425 -14.93 -10.12 -12.47
C TYR A 425 -16.25 -10.84 -12.11
N PRO A 426 -16.99 -11.38 -13.09
CA PRO A 426 -18.24 -12.12 -12.83
C PRO A 426 -18.05 -13.36 -11.94
N THR A 427 -16.83 -13.89 -11.86
CA THR A 427 -16.46 -15.05 -11.04
C THR A 427 -15.96 -14.68 -9.64
N GLU A 428 -16.02 -13.40 -9.26
CA GLU A 428 -15.52 -12.94 -7.96
C GLU A 428 -16.31 -13.60 -6.81
N LEU A 429 -15.59 -14.07 -5.80
CA LEU A 429 -16.19 -14.63 -4.59
C LEU A 429 -16.11 -13.61 -3.46
N PHE A 430 -17.28 -13.15 -3.00
CA PHE A 430 -17.39 -12.17 -1.93
C PHE A 430 -17.28 -12.80 -0.54
N LEU A 431 -17.06 -11.97 0.48
CA LEU A 431 -16.83 -12.37 1.85
C LEU A 431 -17.99 -13.23 2.37
N GLY A 432 -17.68 -14.45 2.81
CA GLY A 432 -18.67 -15.42 3.26
C GLY A 432 -19.20 -16.35 2.17
N ASP A 433 -18.84 -16.11 0.90
CA ASP A 433 -19.02 -17.07 -0.18
C ASP A 433 -17.76 -17.93 -0.33
N TYR A 434 -17.89 -19.20 0.06
CA TYR A 434 -16.83 -20.20 -0.01
C TYR A 434 -17.27 -21.34 -0.93
N ALA A 435 -17.64 -21.02 -2.17
CA ALA A 435 -17.97 -22.04 -3.19
C ALA A 435 -16.85 -23.08 -3.36
N ASP A 436 -15.59 -22.64 -3.31
CA ASP A 436 -14.38 -23.49 -3.34
C ASP A 436 -13.98 -24.03 -1.94
N ASN A 437 -14.95 -24.26 -1.03
CA ASN A 437 -14.66 -24.64 0.36
C ASN A 437 -13.81 -25.91 0.45
N LEU A 438 -12.68 -25.81 1.15
CA LEU A 438 -11.72 -26.91 1.35
C LEU A 438 -11.98 -27.73 2.63
N PHE A 439 -12.92 -27.31 3.48
CA PHE A 439 -13.29 -28.02 4.70
C PHE A 439 -14.30 -29.14 4.42
N GLY A 440 -13.92 -30.38 4.74
CA GLY A 440 -14.82 -31.53 4.72
C GLY A 440 -15.64 -31.70 6.01
N ASP A 441 -15.10 -31.23 7.14
CA ASP A 441 -15.69 -31.42 8.46
C ASP A 441 -17.05 -30.72 8.59
N ALA A 442 -18.02 -31.42 9.18
CA ALA A 442 -19.37 -30.86 9.39
C ALA A 442 -19.35 -29.66 10.35
N SER A 443 -18.51 -29.70 11.39
CA SER A 443 -18.33 -28.61 12.35
C SER A 443 -17.82 -27.33 11.69
N ALA A 444 -16.83 -27.44 10.78
CA ALA A 444 -16.32 -26.30 10.04
C ALA A 444 -17.37 -25.70 9.09
N ARG A 445 -18.20 -26.55 8.46
CA ARG A 445 -19.35 -26.09 7.65
C ARG A 445 -20.40 -25.33 8.47
N VAL A 446 -20.65 -25.75 9.71
CA VAL A 446 -21.54 -25.00 10.63
C VAL A 446 -20.94 -23.63 10.97
N ALA A 447 -19.63 -23.54 11.23
CA ALA A 447 -18.96 -22.26 11.48
C ALA A 447 -19.03 -21.32 10.26
N LEU A 448 -18.84 -21.84 9.04
CA LEU A 448 -19.00 -21.09 7.80
C LEU A 448 -20.44 -20.56 7.62
N ALA A 449 -21.44 -21.40 7.85
CA ALA A 449 -22.85 -21.01 7.75
C ALA A 449 -23.22 -19.92 8.77
N LYS A 450 -22.72 -20.05 10.01
CA LYS A 450 -22.88 -19.04 11.07
C LYS A 450 -22.21 -17.72 10.69
N PHE A 451 -21.01 -17.77 10.10
CA PHE A 451 -20.32 -16.57 9.63
C PHE A 451 -21.11 -15.87 8.52
N LYS A 452 -21.60 -16.62 7.51
CA LYS A 452 -22.44 -16.09 6.44
C LYS A 452 -23.71 -15.42 6.98
N SER A 453 -24.43 -16.09 7.87
CA SER A 453 -25.62 -15.52 8.52
C SER A 453 -25.29 -14.23 9.28
N LYS A 454 -24.12 -14.16 9.93
CA LYS A 454 -23.68 -12.94 10.61
C LYS A 454 -23.39 -11.80 9.65
N LEU A 455 -22.84 -12.09 8.47
CA LEU A 455 -22.63 -11.09 7.42
C LEU A 455 -23.96 -10.58 6.86
N ASP A 456 -24.96 -11.45 6.68
CA ASP A 456 -26.30 -11.03 6.25
C ASP A 456 -26.93 -10.03 7.24
N GLU A 457 -26.80 -10.27 8.55
CA GLU A 457 -27.24 -9.29 9.57
C GLU A 457 -26.50 -7.94 9.46
N ILE A 458 -25.21 -7.96 9.12
CA ILE A 458 -24.40 -6.74 8.95
C ILE A 458 -24.85 -6.00 7.69
N THR A 459 -25.09 -6.72 6.58
CA THR A 459 -25.64 -6.17 5.34
C THR A 459 -26.93 -5.40 5.61
N GLU A 460 -27.88 -5.99 6.32
CA GLU A 460 -29.16 -5.33 6.64
C GLU A 460 -28.98 -4.08 7.50
N LYS A 461 -28.06 -4.10 8.48
CA LYS A 461 -27.74 -2.91 9.28
C LYS A 461 -27.16 -1.78 8.44
N ILE A 462 -26.26 -2.11 7.51
CA ILE A 462 -25.62 -1.15 6.63
C ILE A 462 -26.65 -0.56 5.65
N LYS A 463 -27.47 -1.40 5.02
CA LYS A 463 -28.54 -0.98 4.10
C LYS A 463 -29.52 -0.06 4.80
N LYS A 464 -30.04 -0.44 5.97
CA LYS A 464 -30.95 0.39 6.77
C LYS A 464 -30.35 1.73 7.16
N ARG A 465 -29.07 1.77 7.55
CA ARG A 465 -28.39 3.05 7.85
C ARG A 465 -28.28 3.92 6.59
N ASN A 466 -28.02 3.33 5.44
CA ASN A 466 -27.80 4.02 4.18
C ASN A 466 -29.09 4.53 3.52
N GLU A 467 -30.26 4.05 3.94
CA GLU A 467 -31.56 4.51 3.45
C GLU A 467 -31.70 6.04 3.58
N GLY A 468 -32.09 6.69 2.47
CA GLY A 468 -32.28 8.14 2.40
C GLY A 468 -31.00 8.98 2.35
N MET A 469 -29.81 8.37 2.37
CA MET A 469 -28.55 9.11 2.21
C MET A 469 -28.30 9.47 0.74
N VAL A 470 -27.85 10.71 0.48
CA VAL A 470 -27.43 11.14 -0.87
C VAL A 470 -26.16 10.42 -1.32
N ALA A 471 -25.20 10.22 -0.40
CA ALA A 471 -23.93 9.55 -0.65
C ALA A 471 -23.73 8.43 0.38
N PRO A 472 -24.37 7.26 0.21
CA PRO A 472 -24.26 6.16 1.16
C PRO A 472 -22.84 5.55 1.16
N TYR A 473 -22.38 5.12 2.33
CA TYR A 473 -21.13 4.37 2.45
C TYR A 473 -21.39 2.88 2.20
N THR A 474 -20.92 2.36 1.06
CA THR A 474 -21.24 0.99 0.58
C THR A 474 -20.02 0.08 0.44
N TRP A 475 -18.81 0.57 0.68
CA TRP A 475 -17.56 -0.15 0.40
C TRP A 475 -17.28 -1.33 1.34
N LEU A 476 -18.03 -1.42 2.44
CA LEU A 476 -17.96 -2.52 3.41
C LEU A 476 -19.30 -3.27 3.52
N LEU A 477 -20.14 -3.23 2.49
CA LEU A 477 -21.23 -4.19 2.35
C LEU A 477 -20.62 -5.57 2.07
N PRO A 478 -20.90 -6.62 2.88
CA PRO A 478 -20.33 -7.96 2.66
C PRO A 478 -20.44 -8.48 1.23
N GLU A 479 -21.60 -8.26 0.58
CA GLU A 479 -21.86 -8.60 -0.83
C GLU A 479 -21.01 -7.83 -1.87
N ARG A 480 -20.14 -6.92 -1.42
CA ARG A 480 -19.22 -6.11 -2.24
C ARG A 480 -17.76 -6.22 -1.79
N ILE A 481 -17.46 -7.06 -0.79
CA ILE A 481 -16.11 -7.26 -0.27
C ILE A 481 -15.59 -8.58 -0.86
N PRO A 482 -14.63 -8.60 -1.80
CA PRO A 482 -13.99 -9.83 -2.22
C PRO A 482 -13.31 -10.57 -1.06
N ASN A 483 -13.20 -11.90 -1.15
CA ASN A 483 -12.51 -12.68 -0.14
C ASN A 483 -11.01 -12.34 -0.04
N SER A 484 -10.37 -11.91 -1.13
CA SER A 484 -8.93 -11.69 -1.21
C SER A 484 -8.54 -10.44 -2.01
N ILE A 485 -7.23 -10.19 -2.08
CA ILE A 485 -6.62 -9.17 -2.93
C ILE A 485 -6.28 -9.80 -4.28
N ALA A 486 -7.08 -9.53 -5.30
CA ALA A 486 -6.95 -10.14 -6.63
C ALA A 486 -6.93 -9.11 -7.79
N ILE A 487 -6.97 -7.82 -7.49
CA ILE A 487 -6.95 -6.70 -8.45
C ILE A 487 -6.09 -5.56 -7.95
#